data_AF-A0A165XWS0-F1
#
_entry.id   AF-A0A165XWS0-F1
#
_cell.length_a   1.000
_cell.length_b   1.000
_cell.length_c   1.000
_cell.angle_alpha   90.00
_cell.angle_beta   90.00
_cell.angle_gamma   90.00
#
_symmetry.space_group_name_H-M   'P 1'
#
loop_
_entity.id
_entity.type
_entity.pdbx_description
1 polymer ?
#
loop_
_entity_poly.entity_id
_entity_poly.type
_entity_poly.pdbx_seq_one_letter_code
_entity_poly.pdbx_strand_id
1 'polypeptide(L)'
;MNKKEIEQILKDYHWMINSIKILRDSMKDAGEGLTAQYGIEASLPKPKGVTGDPIYREYLRREKRWQKIEQYERKVKMIQDRIHVIQDEREFEVLHWLLDGKSYRWIAMHMGLSHSHIRRLKDSIVEQLAKNVPDVPNVPKDTISTNEKSAC
;
A
#
# COMPACT_ATOMS: atom_id res chain seq x y z
N MET A 1 -9.64 14.19 -2.43
CA MET A 1 -9.27 13.25 -1.35
C MET A 1 -10.02 13.62 -0.09
N ASN A 2 -10.62 12.65 0.58
CA ASN A 2 -11.32 12.90 1.84
C ASN A 2 -10.30 12.96 3.00
N LYS A 3 -10.50 13.84 4.00
CA LYS A 3 -9.60 13.97 5.17
C LYS A 3 -9.36 12.63 5.86
N LYS A 4 -10.42 11.80 5.97
CA LYS A 4 -10.35 10.46 6.55
C LYS A 4 -9.43 9.50 5.78
N GLU A 5 -9.39 9.64 4.45
CA GLU A 5 -8.52 8.81 3.61
C GLU A 5 -7.05 9.19 3.81
N ILE A 6 -6.75 10.49 3.88
CA ILE A 6 -5.40 10.98 4.14
C ILE A 6 -4.92 10.53 5.52
N GLU A 7 -5.75 10.64 6.55
CA GLU A 7 -5.41 10.16 7.89
C GLU A 7 -5.09 8.66 7.90
N GLN A 8 -5.90 7.86 7.20
CA GLN A 8 -5.65 6.42 7.09
C GLN A 8 -4.35 6.14 6.32
N ILE A 9 -4.10 6.86 5.24
CA ILE A 9 -2.86 6.73 4.46
C ILE A 9 -1.64 7.08 5.30
N LEU A 10 -1.68 8.17 6.07
CA LEU A 10 -0.56 8.57 6.96
C LEU A 10 -0.29 7.49 8.02
N LYS A 11 -1.33 6.93 8.63
CA LYS A 11 -1.20 5.85 9.61
C LYS A 11 -0.57 4.59 9.02
N ASP A 12 -1.00 4.23 7.80
CA ASP A 12 -0.54 3.02 7.13
C ASP A 12 0.76 3.24 6.33
N TYR A 13 1.25 4.48 6.23
CA TYR A 13 2.33 4.88 5.32
C TYR A 13 3.59 4.05 5.53
N HIS A 14 4.08 3.99 6.76
CA HIS A 14 5.28 3.23 7.11
C HIS A 14 5.13 1.74 6.76
N TRP A 15 3.96 1.17 7.06
CA TRP A 15 3.66 -0.23 6.75
C TRP A 15 3.56 -0.48 5.24
N MET A 16 2.98 0.44 4.47
CA MET A 16 2.91 0.38 3.01
C MET A 16 4.30 0.41 2.38
N ILE A 17 5.18 1.32 2.83
CA ILE A 17 6.58 1.39 2.38
C ILE A 17 7.31 0.07 2.65
N ASN A 18 7.19 -0.48 3.85
CA ASN A 18 7.81 -1.77 4.20
C ASN A 18 7.27 -2.91 3.31
N SER A 19 5.97 -2.90 3.03
CA SER A 19 5.33 -3.90 2.16
C SER A 19 5.82 -3.82 0.70
N ILE A 20 6.01 -2.60 0.18
CA ILE A 20 6.57 -2.36 -1.15
C ILE A 20 8.03 -2.86 -1.19
N LYS A 21 8.83 -2.55 -0.17
CA LYS A 21 10.22 -2.99 -0.06
C LYS A 21 10.35 -4.51 -0.10
N ILE A 22 9.59 -5.22 0.75
CA ILE A 22 9.62 -6.68 0.81
C ILE A 22 9.27 -7.30 -0.54
N LEU A 23 8.28 -6.77 -1.26
CA LEU A 23 7.95 -7.28 -2.59
C LEU A 23 9.09 -7.04 -3.58
N ARG A 24 9.66 -5.83 -3.60
CA ARG A 24 10.78 -5.50 -4.50
C ARG A 24 11.99 -6.39 -4.27
N ASP A 25 12.27 -6.74 -3.01
CA ASP A 25 13.33 -7.67 -2.68
C ASP A 25 12.98 -9.10 -3.13
N SER A 26 11.73 -9.56 -2.92
CA SER A 26 11.29 -10.88 -3.40
C SER A 26 11.35 -11.07 -4.92
N MET A 27 11.28 -9.98 -5.69
CA MET A 27 11.46 -10.03 -7.15
C MET A 27 12.89 -10.33 -7.55
N LYS A 28 13.88 -9.80 -6.81
CA LYS A 28 15.29 -9.98 -7.13
C LYS A 28 15.67 -11.45 -6.99
N ASP A 29 15.19 -12.10 -5.92
CA ASP A 29 15.49 -13.51 -5.63
C ASP A 29 14.72 -14.48 -6.55
N ALA A 30 13.52 -14.10 -7.02
CA ALA A 30 12.71 -14.95 -7.90
C ALA A 30 13.30 -15.13 -9.32
N GLY A 31 14.31 -14.33 -9.70
CA GLY A 31 15.02 -14.45 -10.98
C GLY A 31 15.98 -15.64 -11.07
N GLU A 32 16.45 -16.19 -9.93
CA GLU A 32 17.52 -17.20 -9.92
C GLU A 32 17.04 -18.65 -9.71
N GLY A 33 15.83 -18.87 -9.20
CA GLY A 33 15.40 -20.20 -8.72
C GLY A 33 14.28 -20.91 -9.47
N LEU A 34 13.56 -20.24 -10.38
CA LEU A 34 12.34 -20.82 -10.98
C LEU A 34 12.61 -21.76 -12.16
N THR A 35 13.79 -21.74 -12.77
CA THR A 35 14.12 -22.61 -13.92
C THR A 35 14.80 -23.93 -13.53
N ALA A 36 15.31 -24.07 -12.30
CA ALA A 36 16.16 -25.19 -11.93
C ALA A 36 15.41 -26.48 -11.51
N GLN A 37 14.10 -26.42 -11.25
CA GLN A 37 13.35 -27.54 -10.63
C GLN A 37 12.50 -28.38 -11.61
N TYR A 38 12.65 -28.18 -12.92
CA TYR A 38 11.79 -28.80 -13.95
C TYR A 38 12.48 -29.88 -14.80
N GLY A 39 13.53 -30.52 -14.29
CA GLY A 39 14.37 -31.40 -15.09
C GLY A 39 13.80 -32.80 -15.39
N ILE A 40 13.13 -33.48 -14.44
CA ILE A 40 12.97 -34.95 -14.56
C ILE A 40 11.61 -35.49 -14.04
N GLU A 41 10.95 -34.85 -13.07
CA GLU A 41 9.75 -35.44 -12.41
C GLU A 41 8.39 -35.11 -13.07
N ALA A 42 8.36 -34.28 -14.12
CA ALA A 42 7.12 -33.87 -14.78
C ALA A 42 6.54 -34.90 -15.78
N SER A 43 7.17 -36.05 -15.96
CA SER A 43 6.81 -37.05 -16.98
C SER A 43 5.76 -38.08 -16.55
N LEU A 44 5.32 -38.11 -15.28
CA LEU A 44 4.28 -39.03 -14.84
C LEU A 44 2.85 -38.47 -15.02
N PRO A 45 1.93 -39.20 -15.69
CA PRO A 45 0.56 -38.77 -15.87
C PRO A 45 -0.20 -38.90 -14.54
N LYS A 46 -0.67 -37.76 -14.00
CA LYS A 46 -1.48 -37.73 -12.77
C LYS A 46 -2.96 -38.03 -13.06
N PRO A 47 -3.66 -38.80 -12.21
CA PRO A 47 -5.03 -39.24 -12.45
C PRO A 47 -6.02 -38.08 -12.39
N LYS A 48 -7.05 -38.15 -13.25
CA LYS A 48 -8.12 -37.15 -13.38
C LYS A 48 -8.99 -37.13 -12.12
N GLY A 49 -9.02 -35.98 -11.44
CA GLY A 49 -10.00 -35.73 -10.38
C GLY A 49 -9.62 -34.58 -9.46
N VAL A 50 -10.42 -33.52 -9.51
CA VAL A 50 -10.62 -32.48 -8.48
C VAL A 50 -9.48 -31.48 -8.29
N THR A 51 -9.84 -30.19 -8.49
CA THR A 51 -9.13 -28.99 -8.01
C THR A 51 -8.05 -28.44 -8.96
N GLY A 52 -8.48 -27.54 -9.84
CA GLY A 52 -7.67 -26.93 -10.91
C GLY A 52 -6.30 -26.42 -10.48
N ASP A 53 -5.32 -26.80 -11.31
CA ASP A 53 -3.90 -26.49 -11.32
C ASP A 53 -3.36 -25.63 -10.16
N PRO A 54 -2.58 -26.21 -9.22
CA PRO A 54 -1.90 -25.48 -8.16
C PRO A 54 -1.04 -24.31 -8.64
N ILE A 55 -0.48 -24.39 -9.85
CA ILE A 55 0.35 -23.34 -10.45
C ILE A 55 -0.51 -22.13 -10.80
N TYR A 56 -1.65 -22.35 -11.47
CA TYR A 56 -2.60 -21.29 -11.81
C TYR A 56 -3.12 -20.56 -10.56
N ARG A 57 -3.35 -21.28 -9.45
CA ARG A 57 -3.75 -20.67 -8.17
C ARG A 57 -2.67 -19.79 -7.57
N GLU A 58 -1.42 -20.24 -7.63
CA GLU A 58 -0.27 -19.46 -7.16
C GLU A 58 -0.05 -18.21 -8.02
N TYR A 59 -0.23 -18.31 -9.34
CA TYR A 59 -0.21 -17.18 -10.26
C TYR A 59 -1.27 -16.13 -9.88
N LEU A 60 -2.54 -16.53 -9.72
CA LEU A 60 -3.62 -15.63 -9.32
C LEU A 60 -3.39 -14.99 -7.94
N ARG A 61 -2.80 -15.74 -6.99
CA ARG A 61 -2.43 -15.21 -5.67
C ARG A 61 -1.38 -14.11 -5.80
N ARG A 62 -0.34 -14.33 -6.61
CA ARG A 62 0.71 -13.34 -6.88
C ARG A 62 0.12 -12.11 -7.55
N GLU A 63 -0.67 -12.29 -8.61
CA GLU A 63 -1.30 -11.18 -9.35
C GLU A 63 -2.13 -10.26 -8.44
N LYS A 64 -2.98 -10.82 -7.57
CA LYS A 64 -3.75 -10.02 -6.58
C LYS A 64 -2.83 -9.25 -5.63
N ARG A 65 -1.70 -9.85 -5.23
CA ARG A 65 -0.72 -9.19 -4.36
C ARG A 65 -0.05 -8.01 -5.07
N TRP A 66 0.25 -8.15 -6.36
CA TRP A 66 0.80 -7.09 -7.21
C TRP A 66 -0.16 -5.90 -7.33
N GLN A 67 -1.42 -6.17 -7.67
CA GLN A 67 -2.46 -5.13 -7.75
C GLN A 67 -2.58 -4.36 -6.42
N LYS A 68 -2.46 -5.05 -5.29
CA LYS A 68 -2.51 -4.41 -3.97
C LYS A 68 -1.31 -3.50 -3.70
N ILE A 69 -0.13 -3.90 -4.17
CA ILE A 69 1.09 -3.12 -3.97
C ILE A 69 1.13 -1.91 -4.87
N GLU A 70 0.65 -2.03 -6.09
CA GLU A 70 0.46 -0.89 -6.98
C GLU A 70 -0.50 0.16 -6.35
N GLN A 71 -1.55 -0.28 -5.64
CA GLN A 71 -2.40 0.63 -4.86
C GLN A 71 -1.64 1.32 -3.73
N TYR A 72 -0.71 0.63 -3.05
CA TYR A 72 0.12 1.22 -2.01
C TYR A 72 1.09 2.25 -2.59
N GLU A 73 1.75 1.95 -3.70
CA GLU A 73 2.64 2.88 -4.40
C GLU A 73 1.89 4.16 -4.81
N ARG A 74 0.68 4.03 -5.35
CA ARG A 74 -0.18 5.18 -5.68
C ARG A 74 -0.48 6.04 -4.46
N LYS A 75 -0.86 5.43 -3.33
CA LYS A 75 -1.16 6.16 -2.08
C LYS A 75 0.07 6.85 -1.49
N VAL A 76 1.21 6.18 -1.48
CA VAL A 76 2.48 6.73 -1.02
C VAL A 76 2.88 7.94 -1.87
N LYS A 77 2.84 7.78 -3.19
CA LYS A 77 3.18 8.84 -4.14
C LYS A 77 2.30 10.07 -3.94
N MET A 78 1.00 9.89 -3.73
CA MET A 78 0.08 10.99 -3.45
C MET A 78 0.47 11.84 -2.23
N ILE A 79 1.00 11.21 -1.17
CA ILE A 79 1.50 11.96 0.00
C ILE A 79 2.83 12.64 -0.34
N GLN A 80 3.78 11.91 -0.93
CA GLN A 80 5.11 12.41 -1.29
C GLN A 80 5.04 13.66 -2.16
N ASP A 81 4.20 13.63 -3.19
CA ASP A 81 3.98 14.73 -4.12
C ASP A 81 3.48 16.00 -3.40
N ARG A 82 2.92 15.88 -2.19
CA ARG A 82 2.30 16.97 -1.42
C ARG A 82 3.04 17.36 -0.14
N ILE A 83 4.15 16.70 0.19
CA ILE A 83 4.94 17.02 1.40
C ILE A 83 5.35 18.49 1.41
N HIS A 84 5.65 19.06 0.24
CA HIS A 84 6.07 20.45 0.06
C HIS A 84 5.02 21.50 0.48
N VAL A 85 3.75 21.11 0.65
CA VAL A 85 2.68 22.03 1.07
C VAL A 85 2.83 22.45 2.52
N ILE A 86 3.47 21.61 3.35
CA ILE A 86 3.64 21.86 4.78
C ILE A 86 4.89 22.71 4.96
N GLN A 87 4.67 23.97 5.34
CA GLN A 87 5.73 24.97 5.49
C GLN A 87 6.13 25.21 6.95
N ASP A 88 5.28 24.87 7.92
CA ASP A 88 5.62 25.00 9.34
C ASP A 88 6.61 23.91 9.73
N GLU A 89 7.78 24.31 10.24
CA GLU A 89 8.85 23.43 10.70
C GLU A 89 8.36 22.40 11.74
N ARG A 90 7.49 22.83 12.66
CA ARG A 90 6.99 21.92 13.72
C ARG A 90 6.07 20.86 13.15
N GLU A 91 5.23 21.22 12.19
CA GLU A 91 4.36 20.28 11.50
C GLU A 91 5.15 19.35 10.58
N PHE A 92 6.19 19.87 9.92
CA PHE A 92 7.08 19.09 9.09
C PHE A 92 7.81 17.99 9.88
N GLU A 93 8.34 18.33 11.06
CA GLU A 93 8.95 17.35 11.97
C GLU A 93 7.94 16.28 12.43
N VAL A 94 6.74 16.68 12.85
CA VAL A 94 5.68 15.72 13.20
C VAL A 94 5.36 14.81 12.03
N LEU A 95 5.21 15.37 10.82
CA LEU A 95 4.96 14.58 9.62
C LEU A 95 6.08 13.58 9.37
N HIS A 96 7.35 14.01 9.42
CA HIS A 96 8.51 13.15 9.22
C HIS A 96 8.44 11.91 10.14
N TRP A 97 8.23 12.12 11.44
CA TRP A 97 8.15 11.01 12.39
C TRP A 97 6.92 10.12 12.20
N LEU A 98 5.80 10.67 11.72
CA LEU A 98 4.62 9.89 11.36
C LEU A 98 4.88 8.98 10.16
N LEU A 99 5.58 9.48 9.14
CA LEU A 99 5.95 8.69 7.95
C LEU A 99 6.96 7.58 8.30
N ASP A 100 7.82 7.82 9.30
CA ASP A 100 8.70 6.82 9.91
C ASP A 100 7.99 5.80 10.81
N GLY A 101 6.68 5.95 11.02
CA GLY A 101 5.87 5.03 11.81
C GLY A 101 6.05 5.19 13.32
N LYS A 102 6.56 6.32 13.80
CA LYS A 102 6.66 6.59 15.23
C LYS A 102 5.27 6.82 15.84
N SER A 103 5.06 6.29 17.04
CA SER A 103 3.80 6.49 17.76
C SER A 103 3.67 7.94 18.25
N TYR A 104 2.44 8.42 18.40
CA TYR A 104 2.19 9.77 18.94
C TYR A 104 2.81 9.99 20.31
N ARG A 105 2.89 8.92 21.14
CA ARG A 105 3.51 9.00 22.46
C ARG A 105 5.02 9.21 22.35
N TRP A 106 5.65 8.55 21.39
CA TRP A 106 7.07 8.74 21.10
C TRP A 106 7.35 10.15 20.57
N ILE A 107 6.56 10.62 19.62
CA ILE A 107 6.71 11.98 19.04
C ILE A 107 6.50 13.05 20.11
N ALA A 108 5.46 12.91 20.92
CA ALA A 108 5.18 13.82 22.04
C ALA A 108 6.37 13.91 23.01
N MET A 109 6.94 12.76 23.39
CA MET A 109 8.12 12.71 24.27
C MET A 109 9.35 13.31 23.59
N HIS A 110 9.59 13.00 22.32
CA HIS A 110 10.75 13.48 21.56
C HIS A 110 10.73 15.00 21.38
N MET A 111 9.56 15.59 21.14
CA MET A 111 9.39 17.03 20.92
C MET A 111 9.08 17.82 22.20
N GLY A 112 8.91 17.14 23.36
CA GLY A 112 8.51 17.80 24.60
C GLY A 112 7.08 18.39 24.57
N LEU A 113 6.18 17.81 23.76
CA LEU A 113 4.81 18.28 23.57
C LEU A 113 3.81 17.33 24.23
N SER A 114 2.59 17.83 24.48
CA SER A 114 1.49 16.98 24.94
C SER A 114 0.93 16.15 23.80
N HIS A 115 0.37 14.98 24.13
CA HIS A 115 -0.29 14.10 23.15
C HIS A 115 -1.41 14.83 22.37
N SER A 116 -2.17 15.69 23.06
CA SER A 116 -3.23 16.50 22.45
C SER A 116 -2.67 17.52 21.45
N HIS A 117 -1.49 18.08 21.70
CA HIS A 117 -0.84 19.00 20.78
C HIS A 117 -0.41 18.28 19.50
N ILE A 118 0.22 17.10 19.62
CA ILE A 118 0.58 16.28 18.46
C ILE A 118 -0.65 15.92 17.62
N ARG A 119 -1.78 15.60 18.27
CA ARG A 119 -3.03 15.34 17.56
C ARG A 119 -3.51 16.54 16.74
N ARG A 120 -3.46 17.75 17.32
CA ARG A 120 -3.83 18.99 16.62
C ARG A 120 -2.90 19.29 15.44
N LEU A 121 -1.59 19.10 15.60
CA LEU A 121 -0.61 19.26 14.51
C LEU A 121 -0.89 18.27 13.38
N LYS A 122 -1.13 17.00 13.72
CA LYS A 122 -1.54 15.97 12.74
C LYS A 122 -2.85 16.34 12.03
N ASP A 123 -3.83 16.90 12.74
CA ASP A 123 -5.09 17.32 12.12
C ASP A 123 -4.85 18.50 11.17
N SER A 124 -4.05 19.50 11.55
CA SER A 124 -3.63 20.60 10.68
C SER A 124 -2.92 20.10 9.41
N ILE A 125 -1.97 19.17 9.55
CA ILE A 125 -1.29 18.51 8.42
C ILE A 125 -2.30 17.87 7.47
N VAL A 126 -3.26 17.10 7.99
CA VAL A 126 -4.31 16.47 7.17
C VAL A 126 -5.15 17.51 6.44
N GLU A 127 -5.45 18.64 7.09
CA GLU A 127 -6.18 19.73 6.44
C GLU A 127 -5.41 20.39 5.30
N GLN A 128 -4.11 20.62 5.49
CA GLN A 128 -3.25 21.20 4.45
C GLN A 128 -3.11 20.26 3.25
N LEU A 129 -2.88 18.96 3.51
CA LEU A 129 -2.81 17.94 2.46
C LEU A 129 -4.14 17.80 1.68
N ALA A 130 -5.27 18.11 2.32
CA ALA A 130 -6.59 18.08 1.71
C ALA A 130 -6.94 19.33 0.88
N LYS A 131 -6.40 20.52 1.23
CA LYS A 131 -6.80 21.80 0.61
C LYS A 131 -6.35 21.97 -0.84
N ASN A 132 -5.29 21.30 -1.29
CA ASN A 132 -4.74 21.47 -2.65
C ASN A 132 -5.05 20.29 -3.58
N VAL A 133 -6.31 19.86 -3.63
CA VAL A 133 -6.73 18.81 -4.58
C VAL A 133 -7.21 19.47 -5.88
N PRO A 134 -6.46 19.41 -7.00
CA PRO A 134 -7.13 19.36 -8.29
C PRO A 134 -7.93 18.05 -8.31
N ASP A 135 -9.22 18.13 -8.66
CA ASP A 135 -10.17 17.03 -8.69
C ASP A 135 -9.55 15.80 -9.40
N VAL A 136 -9.01 14.86 -8.63
CA VAL A 136 -8.67 13.54 -9.16
C VAL A 136 -10.00 12.79 -9.13
N PRO A 137 -10.59 12.46 -10.28
CA PRO A 137 -11.88 11.81 -10.32
C PRO A 137 -11.83 10.56 -9.45
N ASN A 138 -12.81 10.48 -8.56
CA ASN A 138 -13.11 9.35 -7.71
C ASN A 138 -12.94 8.07 -8.53
N VAL A 139 -11.94 7.25 -8.22
CA VAL A 139 -11.83 5.93 -8.85
C VAL A 139 -13.13 5.20 -8.52
N PRO A 140 -13.94 4.80 -9.53
CA PRO A 140 -15.23 4.19 -9.29
C PRO A 140 -15.07 2.95 -8.42
N LYS A 141 -16.02 2.72 -7.51
CA LYS A 141 -16.10 1.51 -6.67
C LYS A 141 -16.49 0.25 -7.47
N ASP A 142 -16.57 0.35 -8.79
CA ASP A 142 -17.11 -0.68 -9.66
C ASP A 142 -15.98 -1.43 -10.36
N THR A 143 -15.45 -2.42 -9.65
CA THR A 143 -14.93 -3.63 -10.30
C THR A 143 -15.38 -4.84 -9.49
N ILE A 144 -16.65 -4.84 -9.11
CA ILE A 144 -17.38 -6.10 -8.90
C ILE A 144 -17.76 -6.54 -10.31
N SER A 145 -17.01 -7.50 -10.84
CA SER A 145 -17.35 -8.24 -12.05
C SER A 145 -18.81 -8.69 -11.97
N THR A 146 -19.71 -7.98 -12.63
CA THR A 146 -21.03 -8.51 -12.97
C THR A 146 -20.78 -9.66 -13.93
N ASN A 147 -20.92 -10.89 -13.41
CA ASN A 147 -21.04 -12.09 -14.23
C ASN A 147 -22.18 -11.86 -15.22
N GLU A 148 -21.82 -11.60 -16.47
CA GLU A 148 -22.74 -11.76 -17.59
C GLU A 148 -23.13 -13.24 -17.64
N LYS A 149 -24.37 -13.53 -17.27
CA LYS A 149 -24.99 -14.81 -17.61
C LYS A 149 -25.16 -14.80 -19.13
N SER A 150 -24.25 -15.46 -19.83
CA SER A 150 -24.40 -15.84 -21.23
C SER A 150 -25.69 -16.65 -21.37
N ALA A 151 -26.68 -16.08 -22.06
CA ALA A 151 -27.82 -16.83 -22.56
C ALA A 151 -27.39 -17.54 -23.85
N CYS A 152 -27.33 -18.88 -23.81
CA CYS A 152 -27.48 -19.82 -24.91
C CYS A 152 -27.78 -21.19 -24.28
#